data_AF-A0A0S3T2E7-F1
#
_entry.id   AF-A0A0S3T2E7-F1
#
_cell.length_a   1.000
_cell.length_b   1.000
_cell.length_c   1.000
_cell.angle_alpha   90.00
_cell.angle_beta   90.00
_cell.angle_gamma   90.00
#
_symmetry.space_group_name_H-M   'P 1'
#
loop_
_entity.id
_entity.type
_entity.pdbx_description
1 polymer ?
#
loop_
_entity_poly.entity_id
_entity_poly.type
_entity_poly.pdbx_seq_one_letter_code
_entity_poly.pdbx_strand_id
1 'polypeptide(L)'
;MMVRELSLVESFRDLRLQFDLQPNIIKCCTLRISSDVYDRIREKQREDEELVKILNALGTDQAKEFNTGTDGLLRYMDRTC
;
A
#
# COMPACT_ATOMS: atom_id res chain seq x y z
N MET A 1 -16.33 19.47 -15.84
CA MET A 1 -15.07 18.81 -15.43
C MET A 1 -14.09 18.91 -16.57
N MET A 2 -12.86 19.31 -16.26
CA MET A 2 -11.72 19.29 -17.16
C MET A 2 -11.27 17.85 -17.40
N VAL A 3 -10.56 17.62 -18.51
CA VAL A 3 -10.08 16.29 -18.95
C VAL A 3 -9.30 15.55 -17.85
N ARG A 4 -8.51 16.25 -17.02
CA ARG A 4 -7.72 15.65 -15.94
C ARG A 4 -8.57 15.07 -14.81
N GLU A 5 -9.66 15.74 -14.46
CA GLU A 5 -10.57 15.30 -13.39
C GLU A 5 -11.31 14.03 -13.82
N LEU A 6 -11.70 13.96 -15.10
CA LEU A 6 -12.31 12.77 -15.70
C LEU A 6 -11.36 11.57 -15.70
N SER A 7 -10.09 11.76 -16.08
CA SER A 7 -9.08 10.68 -16.05
C SER A 7 -8.81 10.17 -14.63
N LEU A 8 -8.85 11.05 -13.64
CA LEU A 8 -8.70 10.66 -12.22
C LEU A 8 -9.91 9.84 -11.74
N VAL A 9 -11.13 10.22 -12.14
CA VAL A 9 -12.36 9.46 -11.84
C VAL A 9 -12.33 8.08 -12.48
N GLU A 10 -11.86 7.94 -13.72
CA GLU A 10 -11.70 6.65 -14.38
C GLU A 10 -10.71 5.75 -13.61
N SER A 11 -9.59 6.32 -13.17
CA SER A 11 -8.59 5.59 -12.35
C SER A 11 -9.19 5.06 -11.04
N PHE A 12 -10.07 5.83 -10.39
CA PHE A 12 -10.77 5.38 -9.17
C PHE A 12 -11.83 4.31 -9.44
N ARG A 13 -12.46 4.35 -10.61
CA ARG A 13 -13.42 3.32 -11.05
C ARG A 13 -12.73 1.97 -11.24
N ASP A 14 -11.53 1.96 -11.82
CA ASP A 14 -10.73 0.73 -12.00
C ASP A 14 -10.31 0.12 -10.66
N LEU A 15 -10.08 0.98 -9.65
CA LEU A 15 -9.73 0.57 -8.29
C LEU A 15 -10.95 0.15 -7.43
N ARG A 16 -12.16 0.13 -7.99
CA ARG A 16 -13.43 -0.20 -7.30
C ARG A 16 -13.66 0.58 -6.00
N LEU A 17 -13.22 1.83 -5.97
CA LEU A 17 -13.36 2.68 -4.80
C LEU A 17 -14.78 3.24 -4.71
N GLN A 18 -15.33 3.31 -3.51
CA GLN A 18 -16.54 4.10 -3.29
C GLN A 18 -16.15 5.58 -3.25
N PHE A 19 -16.56 6.35 -4.26
CA PHE A 19 -16.31 7.78 -4.34
C PHE A 19 -17.61 8.57 -4.50
N ASP A 20 -17.63 9.78 -3.94
CA ASP A 20 -18.67 10.79 -4.10
C ASP A 20 -18.11 11.98 -4.90
N LEU A 21 -18.86 12.40 -5.91
CA LEU A 21 -18.49 13.48 -6.83
C LEU A 21 -19.35 14.71 -6.52
N GLN A 22 -18.69 15.82 -6.19
CA GLN A 22 -19.32 17.13 -5.99
C GLN A 22 -18.67 18.16 -6.94
N PRO A 23 -19.32 19.31 -7.20
CA PRO A 23 -18.69 20.37 -7.99
C PRO A 23 -17.33 20.75 -7.38
N ASN A 24 -16.26 20.54 -8.15
CA ASN A 24 -14.85 20.77 -7.77
C ASN A 24 -14.26 19.88 -6.65
N ILE A 25 -14.97 18.85 -6.16
CA ILE A 25 -14.49 17.99 -5.07
C ILE A 25 -14.75 16.52 -5.39
N ILE A 26 -13.72 15.68 -5.23
CA ILE A 26 -13.83 14.22 -5.28
C ILE A 26 -13.56 13.69 -3.87
N LYS A 27 -14.53 13.00 -3.26
CA LYS A 27 -14.37 12.36 -1.95
C LYS A 27 -14.29 10.85 -2.12
N CYS A 28 -13.25 10.21 -1.60
CA CYS A 28 -13.17 8.75 -1.55
C CYS A 28 -13.53 8.27 -0.13
N CYS A 29 -14.65 7.56 0.01
CA CYS A 29 -15.22 7.24 1.33
C CYS A 29 -14.76 5.89 1.89
N THR A 30 -14.41 4.91 1.06
CA THR A 30 -13.89 3.62 1.53
C THR A 30 -13.01 2.97 0.48
N LEU A 31 -11.72 2.82 0.81
CA LEU A 31 -10.76 2.02 0.05
C LEU A 31 -10.88 0.57 0.51
N ARG A 32 -11.60 -0.26 -0.24
CA ARG A 32 -11.74 -1.69 0.06
C ARG A 32 -10.55 -2.42 -0.55
N ILE A 33 -9.46 -2.49 0.21
CA ILE A 33 -8.27 -3.27 -0.15
C ILE A 33 -8.72 -4.73 -0.26
N SER A 34 -8.59 -5.31 -1.44
CA SER A 34 -8.88 -6.73 -1.67
C SER A 34 -7.92 -7.57 -0.83
N SER A 35 -8.39 -8.72 -0.32
CA SER A 35 -7.63 -9.55 0.62
C SER A 35 -6.28 -10.02 0.05
N ASP A 36 -6.18 -10.17 -1.26
CA ASP A 36 -4.97 -10.57 -1.99
C ASP A 36 -3.89 -9.48 -2.05
N VAL A 37 -4.22 -8.22 -1.77
CA VAL A 37 -3.23 -7.14 -1.82
C VAL A 37 -2.15 -7.36 -0.78
N TYR A 38 -2.49 -7.85 0.41
CA TYR A 38 -1.51 -8.17 1.44
C TYR A 38 -0.61 -9.33 1.05
N ASP A 39 -1.15 -10.34 0.35
CA ASP A 39 -0.36 -11.44 -0.18
C ASP A 39 0.61 -10.97 -1.26
N ARG A 40 0.15 -10.10 -2.17
CA ARG A 40 1.00 -9.48 -3.20
C ARG A 40 2.09 -8.59 -2.62
N ILE A 41 1.78 -7.81 -1.58
CA ILE A 41 2.81 -7.01 -0.88
C ILE A 41 3.84 -7.96 -0.26
N ARG A 42 3.40 -9.04 0.40
CA ARG A 42 4.31 -10.02 1.00
C ARG A 42 5.23 -10.67 -0.05
N GLU A 43 4.70 -11.03 -1.21
CA GLU A 43 5.48 -11.56 -2.32
C GLU A 43 6.50 -10.53 -2.81
N LYS A 44 6.08 -9.28 -3.03
CA LYS A 44 6.96 -8.22 -3.51
C LYS A 44 8.06 -7.86 -2.53
N GLN A 45 7.77 -7.83 -1.22
CA GLN A 45 8.78 -7.62 -0.18
C GLN A 45 9.86 -8.73 -0.15
N ARG A 46 9.54 -9.94 -0.63
CA ARG A 46 10.48 -11.06 -0.74
C ARG A 46 11.26 -11.08 -2.05
N GLU A 47 10.76 -10.40 -3.08
CA GLU A 47 11.45 -10.24 -4.36
C GLU A 47 12.40 -9.03 -4.37
N ASP A 48 12.11 -8.01 -3.57
CA ASP A 48 12.93 -6.80 -3.49
C ASP A 48 14.26 -7.07 -2.74
N GLU A 49 15.38 -6.85 -3.44
CA GLU A 49 16.73 -7.16 -2.92
C GLU A 49 17.08 -6.37 -1.66
N GLU A 50 16.65 -5.12 -1.54
CA GLU A 50 16.95 -4.26 -0.39
C GLU A 50 16.10 -4.69 0.82
N LEU A 51 14.82 -4.96 0.60
CA LEU A 51 13.93 -5.44 1.65
C LEU A 51 14.33 -6.84 2.14
N VAL A 52 14.83 -7.71 1.25
CA VAL A 52 15.38 -9.02 1.64
C VAL A 52 16.64 -8.88 2.51
N LYS A 53 17.53 -7.93 2.21
CA LYS A 53 18.69 -7.64 3.09
C LYS A 53 18.23 -7.21 4.48
N ILE A 54 17.22 -6.35 4.55
CA ILE A 54 16.64 -5.89 5.81
C ILE A 54 15.98 -7.05 6.57
N LEU A 55 15.21 -7.90 5.88
CA LEU A 55 14.60 -9.11 6.45
C LEU A 55 15.65 -10.03 7.08
N ASN A 56 16.78 -10.24 6.40
CA ASN A 56 17.88 -11.06 6.91
C ASN A 56 18.64 -10.39 8.06
N ALA A 57 18.58 -9.06 8.17
CA ALA A 57 19.21 -8.28 9.25
C ALA A 57 18.27 -8.07 10.46
N LEU A 58 17.03 -8.58 10.43
CA LEU A 58 16.10 -8.45 11.55
C LEU A 58 16.70 -9.02 12.84
N GLY A 59 16.54 -8.28 13.95
CA GLY A 59 17.14 -8.61 15.25
C GLY A 59 18.56 -8.11 15.44
N THR A 60 19.16 -7.45 14.45
CA THR A 60 20.44 -6.72 14.60
C THR A 60 20.20 -5.22 14.84
N ASP A 61 21.20 -4.50 15.36
CA ASP A 61 21.14 -3.05 15.57
C ASP A 61 20.87 -2.26 14.28
N GLN A 62 21.23 -2.81 13.12
CA GLN A 62 21.00 -2.18 11.81
C GLN A 62 19.53 -2.17 11.40
N ALA A 63 18.72 -3.09 11.92
CA ALA A 63 17.31 -3.24 11.58
C ALA A 63 16.38 -2.96 12.78
N LYS A 64 16.84 -2.23 13.81
CA LYS A 64 16.08 -1.96 15.05
C LYS A 64 14.73 -1.26 14.83
N GLU A 65 14.61 -0.50 13.74
CA GLU A 65 13.41 0.25 13.38
C GLU A 65 12.45 -0.56 12.50
N PHE A 66 12.89 -1.75 12.08
CA PHE A 66 12.12 -2.67 11.27
C PHE A 66 11.53 -3.79 12.12
N ASN A 67 10.30 -4.17 11.81
CA ASN A 67 9.64 -5.31 12.41
C ASN A 67 8.83 -6.08 11.37
N THR A 68 8.51 -7.33 11.68
CA THR A 68 7.57 -8.13 10.90
C THR A 68 6.26 -8.21 11.67
N GLY A 69 5.16 -7.79 11.04
CA GLY A 69 3.83 -7.89 11.62
C GLY A 69 3.35 -9.34 11.74
N THR A 70 2.26 -9.58 12.49
CA THR A 70 1.62 -10.89 12.59
C THR A 70 1.02 -11.38 11.26
N ASP A 71 0.84 -10.47 10.31
CA ASP A 71 0.45 -10.70 8.92
C ASP A 71 1.64 -11.09 8.01
N GLY A 72 2.86 -11.13 8.56
CA GLY A 72 4.08 -11.47 7.84
C GLY A 72 4.60 -10.37 6.93
N LEU A 73 4.15 -9.12 7.11
CA LEU A 73 4.62 -7.96 6.36
C LEU A 73 5.78 -7.28 7.07
N LEU A 74 6.80 -6.90 6.31
CA LEU A 74 7.87 -6.03 6.80
C LEU A 74 7.33 -4.61 6.98
N ARG A 75 7.67 -3.99 8.11
CA ARG A 75 7.28 -2.63 8.47
C ARG A 75 8.48 -1.86 8.99
N TYR A 76 8.53 -0.58 8.66
CA TYR A 76 9.45 0.41 9.21
C TYR A 76 8.65 1.34 10.12
N MET A 77 8.98 1.38 11.42
CA MET A 77 8.26 2.22 12.40
C MET A 77 6.72 2.03 12.31
N ASP A 78 6.29 0.76 12.25
CA ASP A 78 4.90 0.30 12.10
C ASP A 78 4.18 0.66 10.79
N ARG A 79 4.91 1.13 9.78
CA ARG A 79 4.39 1.37 8.42
C ARG A 79 4.84 0.29 7.45
N THR A 80 3.93 -0.24 6.64
CA THR A 80 4.25 -1.24 5.60
C THR A 80 5.31 -0.71 4.64
N CYS A 81 6.40 -1.48 4.48
CA CYS A 81 7.46 -1.21 3.51
C CYS A 81 7.02 -1.54 2.08
#